data_AF-A0AAJ2LNS6-F1
#
_entry.id   AF-A0AAJ2LNS6-F1
#
_cell.length_a   1.000
_cell.length_b   1.000
_cell.length_c   1.000
_cell.angle_alpha   90.00
_cell.angle_beta   90.00
_cell.angle_gamma   90.00
#
_symmetry.space_group_name_H-M   'P 1'
#
loop_
_entity.id
_entity.type
_entity.pdbx_description
1 polymer ?
#
loop_
_entity_poly.entity_id
_entity_poly.type
_entity_poly.pdbx_seq_one_letter_code
_entity_poly.pdbx_strand_id
1 'polypeptide(L)'
;HINSGIAGLVAAYVVGKRTGYGREHLAPHNLVLTVIGASLLWVGWFGFNGGSALAANGSAGMAILVTQVATAAAALAWLAAERITRGKASVLGGASGAVAGLVVITPAAGYVSVGGALIMGLIGGVVCFWGITVLKRLLKADDSLDAFGLHGIGGIVGALLTAVFASPMIMGDKLPENMLHQLWVQ
;
A
#
# COMPACT_ATOMS: atom_id res chain seq x y z
N HIS A 1 8.80 1.05 3.18
CA HIS A 1 7.64 1.95 2.96
C HIS A 1 7.46 2.98 4.05
N ILE A 2 7.32 2.59 5.33
CA ILE A 2 7.16 3.56 6.44
C ILE A 2 8.28 4.60 6.44
N ASN A 3 9.53 4.15 6.35
CA ASN A 3 10.71 5.03 6.30
C ASN A 3 10.58 6.14 5.23
N SER A 4 10.41 5.76 3.96
CA SER A 4 10.27 6.73 2.87
C SER A 4 9.00 7.59 2.98
N GLY A 5 7.89 7.04 3.50
CA GLY A 5 6.66 7.79 3.75
C GLY A 5 6.84 8.90 4.79
N ILE A 6 7.52 8.61 5.90
CA ILE A 6 7.81 9.60 6.95
C ILE A 6 8.83 10.62 6.44
N ALA A 7 9.90 10.18 5.77
CA ALA A 7 10.87 11.09 5.17
C ALA A 7 10.21 12.05 4.17
N GLY A 8 9.32 11.54 3.32
CA GLY A 8 8.54 12.34 2.38
C GLY A 8 7.62 13.36 3.06
N LEU A 9 6.97 12.97 4.16
CA LEU A 9 6.13 13.88 4.96
C LEU A 9 6.97 15.03 5.56
N VAL A 10 8.09 14.70 6.18
CA VAL A 10 9.00 15.72 6.75
C VAL A 10 9.53 16.64 5.66
N ALA A 11 9.95 16.09 4.51
CA ALA A 11 10.39 16.88 3.37
C ALA A 11 9.31 17.85 2.86
N ALA A 12 8.04 17.40 2.79
CA ALA A 12 6.92 18.24 2.38
C ALA A 12 6.70 19.43 3.34
N TYR A 13 6.96 19.26 4.63
CA TYR A 13 6.91 20.38 5.58
C TYR A 13 8.09 21.33 5.48
N VAL A 14 9.31 20.79 5.31
CA VAL A 14 10.53 21.59 5.24
C VAL A 14 10.58 22.43 3.96
N VAL A 15 10.19 21.85 2.82
CA VAL A 15 10.16 22.55 1.52
C VAL A 15 9.00 23.55 1.45
N GLY A 16 7.89 23.24 2.13
CA GLY A 16 6.68 24.06 2.10
C GLY A 16 5.74 23.70 0.96
N LYS A 17 4.61 24.42 0.89
CA LYS A 17 3.49 24.10 0.00
C LYS A 17 3.68 24.71 -1.38
N ARG A 18 3.21 24.01 -2.41
CA ARG A 18 3.12 24.56 -3.77
C ARG A 18 2.16 25.74 -3.82
N THR A 19 2.47 26.70 -4.67
CA THR A 19 1.54 27.77 -5.04
C THR A 19 0.26 27.14 -5.60
N GLY A 20 -0.90 27.63 -5.15
CA GLY A 20 -2.20 27.08 -5.56
C GLY A 20 -2.68 25.86 -4.76
N TYR A 21 -1.90 25.32 -3.80
CA TYR A 21 -2.35 24.22 -2.95
C TYR A 21 -3.64 24.58 -2.18
N GLY A 22 -4.68 23.77 -2.36
CA GLY A 22 -6.02 23.98 -1.79
C GLY A 22 -6.87 25.03 -2.53
N ARG A 23 -6.36 25.64 -3.60
CA ARG A 23 -7.05 26.63 -4.44
C ARG A 23 -7.20 26.17 -5.88
N GLU A 24 -6.22 25.44 -6.40
CA GLU A 24 -6.14 24.99 -7.79
C GLU A 24 -6.15 23.45 -7.89
N HIS A 25 -6.57 22.94 -9.05
CA HIS A 25 -6.57 21.52 -9.34
C HIS A 25 -5.19 21.07 -9.85
N LEU A 26 -4.34 20.59 -8.94
CA LEU A 26 -2.97 20.16 -9.21
C LEU A 26 -2.88 18.70 -9.74
N ALA A 27 -3.68 18.36 -10.74
CA ALA A 27 -3.66 17.00 -11.30
C ALA A 27 -2.43 16.73 -12.19
N PRO A 28 -2.03 15.44 -12.34
CA PRO A 28 -0.97 15.05 -13.26
C PRO A 28 -1.30 15.49 -14.69
N HIS A 29 -0.30 16.06 -15.37
CA HIS A 29 -0.44 16.51 -16.76
C HIS A 29 -0.54 15.33 -17.76
N ASN A 30 0.01 14.16 -17.40
CA ASN A 30 0.03 12.98 -18.27
C ASN A 30 -0.29 11.70 -17.48
N LEU A 31 -1.56 11.29 -17.54
CA LEU A 31 -2.02 10.07 -16.86
C LEU A 31 -1.51 8.78 -17.53
N VAL A 32 -1.18 8.79 -18.82
CA VAL A 32 -0.63 7.62 -19.51
C VAL A 32 0.73 7.25 -18.90
N LEU A 33 1.61 8.24 -18.69
CA LEU A 33 2.89 8.01 -18.01
C LEU A 33 2.71 7.53 -16.57
N THR A 34 1.72 8.04 -15.85
CA THR A 34 1.40 7.55 -14.49
C THR A 34 1.01 6.07 -14.51
N VAL A 35 0.17 5.65 -15.47
CA VAL A 35 -0.23 4.24 -15.59
C VAL A 35 0.95 3.37 -15.96
N ILE A 36 1.80 3.79 -16.91
CA ILE A 36 3.02 3.06 -17.27
C ILE A 36 3.91 2.88 -16.03
N GLY A 37 4.13 3.94 -15.25
CA GLY A 37 4.91 3.89 -14.02
C GLY A 37 4.31 2.91 -13.00
N ALA A 38 3.00 2.97 -12.77
CA ALA A 38 2.31 2.04 -11.86
C ALA A 38 2.41 0.58 -12.33
N SER A 39 2.29 0.32 -13.64
CA SER A 39 2.46 -1.01 -14.22
C SER A 39 3.89 -1.55 -14.06
N LEU A 40 4.90 -0.71 -14.30
CA LEU A 40 6.31 -1.08 -14.09
C LEU A 40 6.59 -1.37 -12.61
N LEU A 41 6.04 -0.56 -11.70
CA LEU A 41 6.13 -0.81 -10.26
C LEU A 41 5.50 -2.15 -9.89
N TRP A 42 4.30 -2.45 -10.39
CA TRP A 42 3.63 -3.71 -10.11
C TRP A 42 4.45 -4.91 -10.57
N VAL A 43 4.91 -4.92 -11.82
CA VAL A 43 5.75 -6.01 -12.36
C VAL A 43 7.05 -6.14 -11.58
N GLY A 44 7.73 -5.02 -11.31
CA GLY A 44 8.96 -5.01 -10.51
C GLY A 44 8.76 -5.51 -9.08
N TRP A 45 7.57 -5.32 -8.51
CA TRP A 45 7.25 -5.75 -7.16
C TRP A 45 7.17 -7.27 -6.99
N PHE A 46 6.94 -8.01 -8.07
CA PHE A 46 7.09 -9.48 -8.02
C PHE A 46 8.54 -9.86 -7.71
N GLY A 47 9.50 -9.15 -8.29
CA GLY A 47 10.92 -9.29 -7.93
C GLY A 47 11.20 -8.81 -6.51
N PHE A 48 10.59 -7.70 -6.08
CA PHE A 48 10.76 -7.16 -4.72
C PHE A 48 10.29 -8.14 -3.64
N ASN A 49 9.04 -8.61 -3.72
CA ASN A 49 8.47 -9.51 -2.71
C ASN A 49 8.90 -10.97 -2.92
N GLY A 50 8.86 -11.48 -4.16
CA GLY A 50 9.28 -12.84 -4.47
C GLY A 50 10.77 -13.06 -4.25
N GLY A 51 11.60 -12.11 -4.69
CA GLY A 51 13.05 -12.16 -4.50
C GLY A 51 13.48 -12.03 -3.04
N SER A 52 12.64 -11.47 -2.15
CA SER A 52 12.90 -11.44 -0.71
C SER A 52 12.91 -12.83 -0.05
N ALA A 53 12.45 -13.87 -0.77
CA ALA A 53 12.65 -15.27 -0.35
C ALA A 53 14.09 -15.77 -0.55
N LEU A 54 14.93 -15.03 -1.28
CA LEU A 54 16.35 -15.31 -1.56
C LEU A 54 16.63 -16.65 -2.27
N ALA A 55 15.59 -17.30 -2.78
CA ALA A 55 15.67 -18.54 -3.56
C ALA A 55 14.43 -18.67 -4.45
N ALA A 56 14.56 -19.40 -5.56
CA ALA A 56 13.42 -19.75 -6.42
C ALA A 56 12.72 -21.01 -5.87
N ASN A 57 11.82 -20.83 -4.91
CA ASN A 57 11.13 -21.91 -4.22
C ASN A 57 9.64 -21.62 -3.97
N GLY A 58 8.95 -22.50 -3.24
CA GLY A 58 7.55 -22.33 -2.89
C GLY A 58 7.24 -21.01 -2.14
N SER A 59 8.15 -20.55 -1.27
CA SER A 59 7.98 -19.27 -0.57
C SER A 59 8.02 -18.08 -1.52
N ALA A 60 8.92 -18.07 -2.51
CA ALA A 60 8.96 -17.05 -3.55
C ALA A 60 7.68 -17.05 -4.40
N GLY A 61 7.21 -18.24 -4.80
CA GLY A 61 5.96 -18.40 -5.55
C GLY A 61 4.74 -17.90 -4.78
N MET A 62 4.66 -18.22 -3.49
CA MET A 62 3.61 -17.72 -2.61
C MET A 62 3.67 -16.20 -2.45
N ALA A 63 4.86 -15.63 -2.23
CA ALA A 63 5.05 -14.18 -2.11
C ALA A 63 4.60 -13.42 -3.37
N ILE A 64 4.90 -13.94 -4.56
CA ILE A 64 4.43 -13.39 -5.84
C ILE A 64 2.90 -13.47 -5.93
N LEU A 65 2.31 -14.61 -5.58
CA LEU A 65 0.86 -14.82 -5.63
C LEU A 65 0.11 -13.86 -4.70
N VAL A 66 0.51 -13.76 -3.43
CA VAL A 66 -0.15 -12.86 -2.48
C VAL A 66 0.04 -11.39 -2.86
N THR A 67 1.18 -11.05 -3.48
CA THR A 67 1.40 -9.71 -4.04
C THR A 67 0.37 -9.37 -5.11
N GLN A 68 0.12 -10.27 -6.06
CA GLN A 68 -0.89 -10.08 -7.09
C GLN A 68 -2.29 -9.91 -6.49
N VAL A 69 -2.65 -10.79 -5.55
CA VAL A 69 -3.99 -10.82 -4.93
C VAL A 69 -4.26 -9.55 -4.12
N ALA A 70 -3.33 -9.15 -3.25
CA ALA A 70 -3.48 -7.95 -2.44
C ALA A 70 -3.55 -6.68 -3.31
N THR A 71 -2.77 -6.62 -4.38
CA THR A 71 -2.74 -5.49 -5.31
C THR A 71 -4.07 -5.34 -6.06
N ALA A 72 -4.60 -6.44 -6.59
CA ALA A 72 -5.90 -6.44 -7.25
C ALA A 72 -7.03 -6.05 -6.28
N ALA A 73 -7.02 -6.60 -5.06
CA ALA A 73 -8.00 -6.30 -4.03
C ALA A 73 -7.97 -4.82 -3.61
N ALA A 74 -6.78 -4.25 -3.40
CA ALA A 74 -6.62 -2.85 -3.04
C ALA A 74 -7.07 -1.91 -4.16
N ALA A 75 -6.75 -2.23 -5.42
CA ALA A 75 -7.22 -1.46 -6.57
C ALA A 75 -8.77 -1.43 -6.64
N LEU A 76 -9.42 -2.58 -6.47
CA LEU A 76 -10.88 -2.66 -6.47
C LEU A 76 -11.50 -1.93 -5.26
N ALA A 77 -10.96 -2.12 -4.06
CA ALA A 77 -11.42 -1.44 -2.86
C ALA A 77 -11.28 0.08 -2.97
N TRP A 78 -10.18 0.56 -3.53
CA TRP A 78 -9.97 1.97 -3.79
C TRP A 78 -10.97 2.53 -4.79
N LEU A 79 -11.15 1.87 -5.95
CA LEU A 79 -12.10 2.30 -6.97
C LEU A 79 -13.54 2.33 -6.43
N ALA A 80 -13.90 1.37 -5.57
CA ALA A 80 -15.19 1.35 -4.88
C ALA A 80 -15.31 2.52 -3.90
N ALA A 81 -14.31 2.74 -3.04
CA ALA A 81 -14.30 3.86 -2.09
C ALA A 81 -14.36 5.22 -2.79
N GLU A 82 -13.60 5.38 -3.88
CA GLU A 82 -13.61 6.58 -4.71
C GLU A 82 -14.98 6.79 -5.37
N ARG A 83 -15.59 5.72 -5.93
CA ARG A 83 -16.92 5.81 -6.54
C ARG A 83 -17.99 6.17 -5.51
N ILE A 84 -17.95 5.60 -4.32
CA ILE A 84 -18.91 5.89 -3.24
C ILE A 84 -18.79 7.34 -2.78
N THR A 85 -17.56 7.83 -2.59
CA THR A 85 -17.33 9.17 -2.01
C THR A 85 -17.32 10.31 -3.03
N ARG A 86 -17.01 10.03 -4.30
CA ARG A 86 -16.85 11.02 -5.38
C ARG A 86 -17.79 10.80 -6.57
N GLY A 87 -18.63 9.78 -6.54
CA GLY A 87 -19.61 9.44 -7.58
C GLY A 87 -19.01 8.74 -8.81
N LYS A 88 -17.68 8.72 -8.98
CA LYS A 88 -17.00 8.08 -10.11
C LYS A 88 -15.63 7.54 -9.69
N ALA A 89 -15.24 6.42 -10.30
CA ALA A 89 -13.90 5.87 -10.17
C ALA A 89 -12.97 6.49 -11.22
N SER A 90 -11.68 6.59 -10.92
CA SER A 90 -10.68 7.19 -11.82
C SER A 90 -9.52 6.25 -12.11
N VAL A 91 -8.87 6.45 -13.27
CA VAL A 91 -7.65 5.71 -13.65
C VAL A 91 -6.52 5.96 -12.63
N LEU A 92 -6.37 7.22 -12.19
CA LEU A 92 -5.40 7.58 -11.15
C LEU A 92 -5.71 6.88 -9.82
N GLY A 93 -6.99 6.77 -9.46
CA GLY A 93 -7.44 6.03 -8.29
C GLY A 93 -7.09 4.55 -8.39
N GLY A 94 -7.34 3.92 -9.54
CA GLY A 94 -6.95 2.52 -9.78
C GLY A 94 -5.45 2.29 -9.65
N ALA A 95 -4.63 3.17 -10.22
CA ALA A 95 -3.17 3.11 -10.09
C ALA A 95 -2.72 3.30 -8.63
N SER A 96 -3.31 4.25 -7.90
CA SER A 96 -3.01 4.50 -6.49
C SER A 96 -3.41 3.33 -5.60
N GLY A 97 -4.58 2.74 -5.84
CA GLY A 97 -5.06 1.55 -5.14
C GLY A 97 -4.17 0.33 -5.39
N ALA A 98 -3.67 0.14 -6.60
CA ALA A 98 -2.68 -0.90 -6.88
C ALA A 98 -1.41 -0.68 -6.04
N VAL A 99 -0.83 0.53 -6.07
CA VAL A 99 0.36 0.84 -5.25
C VAL A 99 0.08 0.65 -3.75
N ALA A 100 -1.10 1.02 -3.26
CA ALA A 100 -1.49 0.77 -1.87
C ALA A 100 -1.45 -0.72 -1.52
N GLY A 101 -2.00 -1.59 -2.37
CA GLY A 101 -1.96 -3.04 -2.14
C GLY A 101 -0.54 -3.61 -2.14
N LEU A 102 0.30 -3.17 -3.09
CA LEU A 102 1.72 -3.54 -3.17
C LEU A 102 2.46 -3.16 -1.89
N VAL A 103 2.24 -1.94 -1.38
CA VAL A 103 2.83 -1.46 -0.14
C VAL A 103 2.35 -2.28 1.06
N VAL A 104 1.05 -2.48 1.20
CA VAL A 104 0.43 -3.11 2.38
C VAL A 104 0.82 -4.58 2.50
N ILE A 105 0.96 -5.30 1.38
CA ILE A 105 1.36 -6.71 1.41
C ILE A 105 2.87 -6.92 1.59
N THR A 106 3.70 -5.90 1.31
CA THR A 106 5.17 -6.02 1.36
C THR A 106 5.70 -6.64 2.67
N PRO A 107 5.33 -6.17 3.87
CA PRO A 107 5.84 -6.77 5.11
C PRO A 107 5.30 -8.19 5.37
N ALA A 108 4.22 -8.59 4.69
CA ALA A 108 3.48 -9.81 4.97
C ALA A 108 3.67 -10.91 3.92
N ALA A 109 4.30 -10.60 2.78
CA ALA A 109 4.27 -11.45 1.58
C ALA A 109 4.84 -12.87 1.80
N GLY A 110 5.76 -13.03 2.76
CA GLY A 110 6.33 -14.34 3.12
C GLY A 110 5.59 -15.09 4.23
N TYR A 111 4.51 -14.52 4.79
CA TYR A 111 3.94 -14.95 6.07
C TYR A 111 2.44 -15.23 6.02
N VAL A 112 1.72 -14.72 5.03
CA VAL A 112 0.25 -14.75 4.99
C VAL A 112 -0.28 -15.67 3.90
N SER A 113 -1.50 -16.16 4.11
CA SER A 113 -2.23 -16.93 3.10
C SER A 113 -2.84 -16.02 2.03
N VAL A 114 -3.31 -16.61 0.93
CA VAL A 114 -4.05 -15.89 -0.13
C VAL A 114 -5.28 -15.17 0.42
N GLY A 115 -6.02 -15.79 1.35
CA GLY A 115 -7.18 -15.17 1.99
C GLY A 115 -6.80 -13.97 2.85
N GLY A 116 -5.70 -14.08 3.61
CA GLY A 116 -5.15 -12.96 4.37
C GLY A 116 -4.74 -11.81 3.45
N ALA A 117 -4.03 -12.11 2.36
CA ALA A 117 -3.60 -11.11 1.38
C ALA A 117 -4.78 -10.36 0.72
N LEU A 118 -5.87 -11.07 0.41
CA LEU A 118 -7.09 -10.47 -0.12
C LEU A 118 -7.65 -9.43 0.86
N ILE A 119 -7.83 -9.81 2.13
CA ILE A 119 -8.38 -8.92 3.17
C ILE A 119 -7.45 -7.75 3.45
N MET A 120 -6.14 -8.00 3.54
CA MET A 120 -5.13 -6.95 3.69
C MET A 120 -5.18 -5.95 2.54
N GLY A 121 -5.31 -6.41 1.30
CA GLY A 121 -5.49 -5.54 0.13
C GLY A 121 -6.76 -4.70 0.22
N LEU A 122 -7.89 -5.29 0.56
CA LEU A 122 -9.16 -4.55 0.73
C LEU A 122 -9.04 -3.44 1.80
N ILE A 123 -8.49 -3.77 2.98
CA ILE A 123 -8.26 -2.79 4.05
C ILE A 123 -7.28 -1.72 3.58
N GLY A 124 -6.16 -2.14 2.98
CA GLY A 124 -5.12 -1.26 2.47
C GLY A 124 -5.63 -0.23 1.46
N GLY A 125 -6.43 -0.67 0.50
CA GLY A 125 -7.04 0.21 -0.51
C GLY A 125 -7.92 1.29 0.13
N VAL A 126 -8.77 0.94 1.10
CA VAL A 126 -9.65 1.90 1.79
C VAL A 126 -8.86 2.83 2.71
N VAL A 127 -7.94 2.30 3.52
CA VAL A 127 -7.20 3.09 4.51
C VAL A 127 -6.22 4.05 3.84
N CYS A 128 -5.53 3.63 2.78
CA CYS A 128 -4.68 4.53 2.00
C CYS A 128 -5.51 5.58 1.24
N PHE A 129 -6.69 5.21 0.71
CA PHE A 129 -7.61 6.20 0.13
C PHE A 129 -7.99 7.26 1.17
N TRP A 130 -8.37 6.86 2.38
CA TRP A 130 -8.63 7.79 3.48
C TRP A 130 -7.40 8.62 3.84
N GLY A 131 -6.21 8.02 3.86
CA GLY A 131 -4.93 8.69 4.16
C GLY A 131 -4.66 9.86 3.22
N ILE A 132 -4.78 9.63 1.91
CA ILE A 132 -4.48 10.68 0.93
C ILE A 132 -5.60 11.72 0.81
N THR A 133 -6.84 11.35 1.12
CA THR A 133 -8.00 12.22 0.90
C THR A 133 -8.39 13.04 2.13
N VAL A 134 -8.27 12.45 3.32
CA VAL A 134 -8.71 13.06 4.59
C VAL A 134 -7.49 13.43 5.44
N LEU A 135 -6.64 12.45 5.78
CA LEU A 135 -5.54 12.67 6.72
C LEU A 135 -4.56 13.74 6.23
N LYS A 136 -4.18 13.72 4.94
CA LYS A 136 -3.33 14.76 4.34
C LYS A 136 -3.88 16.19 4.55
N ARG A 137 -5.20 16.38 4.48
CA ARG A 137 -5.84 17.69 4.72
C ARG A 137 -5.78 18.07 6.19
N LEU A 138 -6.00 17.12 7.09
CA LEU A 138 -5.89 17.33 8.55
C LEU A 138 -4.47 17.74 8.94
N LEU A 139 -3.48 17.08 8.35
CA LEU A 139 -2.06 17.38 8.53
C LEU A 139 -1.63 18.68 7.83
N LYS A 140 -2.44 19.22 6.93
CA LYS A 140 -2.12 20.39 6.09
C LYS A 140 -0.78 20.22 5.37
N ALA A 141 -0.42 18.99 4.99
CA ALA A 141 0.82 18.66 4.29
C ALA A 141 0.59 18.68 2.78
N ASP A 142 1.43 19.40 2.03
CA ASP A 142 1.45 19.30 0.57
C ASP A 142 2.42 18.21 0.09
N ASP A 143 2.15 16.99 0.54
CA ASP A 143 2.81 15.79 0.03
C ASP A 143 2.39 15.57 -1.43
N SER A 144 3.22 16.02 -2.36
CA SER A 144 2.77 16.34 -3.72
C SER A 144 2.26 15.15 -4.51
N LEU A 145 2.78 13.96 -4.23
CA LEU A 145 2.46 12.69 -4.88
C LEU A 145 1.84 11.69 -3.90
N ASP A 146 1.40 12.16 -2.74
CA ASP A 146 0.77 11.34 -1.70
C ASP A 146 1.65 10.17 -1.20
N ALA A 147 2.97 10.38 -1.17
CA ALA A 147 3.96 9.38 -0.75
C ALA A 147 3.75 8.93 0.71
N PHE A 148 3.42 9.84 1.63
CA PHE A 148 3.10 9.52 3.00
C PHE A 148 1.79 8.72 3.11
N GLY A 149 0.74 9.14 2.41
CA GLY A 149 -0.56 8.47 2.49
C GLY A 149 -0.58 7.09 1.84
N LEU A 150 0.23 6.85 0.80
CA LEU A 150 0.42 5.52 0.22
C LEU A 150 1.47 4.71 0.99
N HIS A 151 2.72 5.17 1.08
CA HIS A 151 3.82 4.39 1.65
C HIS A 151 3.91 4.42 3.17
N GLY A 152 3.68 5.59 3.78
CA GLY A 152 3.69 5.74 5.24
C GLY A 152 2.55 4.98 5.88
N ILE A 153 1.32 5.37 5.56
CA ILE A 153 0.10 4.75 6.10
C ILE A 153 -0.02 3.30 5.65
N GLY A 154 0.15 3.01 4.36
CA GLY A 154 0.08 1.63 3.87
C GLY A 154 1.14 0.73 4.50
N GLY A 155 2.34 1.25 4.74
CA GLY A 155 3.41 0.51 5.42
C GLY A 155 3.05 0.18 6.87
N ILE A 156 2.49 1.14 7.62
CA ILE A 156 2.04 0.95 9.01
C ILE A 156 0.92 -0.09 9.05
N VAL A 157 -0.10 0.07 8.21
CA VAL A 157 -1.23 -0.86 8.12
C VAL A 157 -0.73 -2.26 7.76
N GLY A 158 0.14 -2.39 6.76
CA GLY A 158 0.73 -3.66 6.37
C GLY A 158 1.50 -4.33 7.51
N ALA A 159 2.32 -3.57 8.25
CA ALA A 159 3.11 -4.09 9.36
C ALA A 159 2.22 -4.63 10.48
N LEU A 160 1.19 -3.87 10.90
CA LEU A 160 0.25 -4.30 11.93
C LEU A 160 -0.59 -5.51 11.47
N LEU A 161 -1.10 -5.47 10.25
CA LEU A 161 -1.88 -6.58 9.69
C LEU A 161 -1.04 -7.85 9.47
N THR A 162 0.28 -7.73 9.33
CA THR A 162 1.17 -8.91 9.27
C THR A 162 1.07 -9.73 10.56
N ALA A 163 1.02 -9.10 11.74
CA ALA A 163 0.80 -9.82 13.00
C ALA A 163 -0.55 -10.53 13.05
N VAL A 164 -1.59 -9.90 12.49
CA VAL A 164 -2.97 -10.42 12.51
C VAL A 164 -3.17 -11.58 11.53
N PHE A 165 -2.55 -11.50 10.35
CA PHE A 165 -2.76 -12.47 9.26
C PHE A 165 -1.62 -13.48 9.06
N ALA A 166 -0.58 -13.44 9.90
CA ALA A 166 0.46 -14.46 9.93
C ALA A 166 -0.17 -15.85 10.02
N SER A 167 0.18 -16.72 9.06
CA SER A 167 -0.54 -17.97 8.84
C SER A 167 0.27 -19.18 9.32
N PRO A 168 -0.30 -20.07 10.15
CA PRO A 168 0.36 -21.32 10.54
C PRO A 168 0.67 -22.21 9.32
N MET A 169 -0.16 -22.14 8.28
CA MET A 169 0.05 -22.91 7.04
C MET A 169 1.30 -22.46 6.27
N ILE A 170 1.69 -21.19 6.41
CA ILE A 170 2.82 -20.60 5.70
C ILE A 170 4.08 -20.61 6.57
N MET A 171 3.93 -20.29 7.85
CA MET A 171 5.04 -20.14 8.79
C MET A 171 5.40 -21.44 9.54
N GLY A 172 4.47 -22.39 9.65
CA GLY A 172 4.66 -23.61 10.46
C GLY A 172 5.10 -23.26 11.88
N ASP A 173 6.14 -23.93 12.35
CA ASP A 173 6.72 -23.74 13.69
C ASP A 173 7.34 -22.35 13.91
N LYS A 174 7.48 -21.53 12.86
CA LYS A 174 7.98 -20.15 12.96
C LYS A 174 6.86 -19.15 13.30
N LEU A 175 5.61 -19.58 13.39
CA LEU A 175 4.50 -18.70 13.74
C LEU A 175 4.67 -18.17 15.18
N PRO A 176 4.51 -16.87 15.43
CA PRO A 176 4.49 -16.34 16.79
C PRO A 176 3.37 -16.97 17.63
N GLU A 177 3.68 -17.40 18.85
CA GLU A 177 2.73 -18.07 19.74
C GLU A 177 1.55 -17.17 20.15
N ASN A 178 1.78 -15.86 20.23
CA ASN A 178 0.81 -14.90 20.70
C ASN A 178 0.66 -13.72 19.72
N MET A 179 -0.50 -13.64 19.08
CA MET A 179 -0.85 -12.57 18.13
C MET A 179 -0.80 -11.18 18.76
N LEU A 180 -1.26 -11.01 20.01
CA LEU A 180 -1.25 -9.71 20.69
C LEU A 180 0.18 -9.26 21.00
N HIS A 181 1.03 -10.20 21.40
CA HIS A 181 2.45 -9.91 21.57
C HIS A 181 3.09 -9.53 20.24
N GLN A 182 2.81 -10.28 19.17
CA GLN A 182 3.33 -9.94 17.84
C GLN A 182 2.84 -8.56 17.40
N LEU A 183 1.57 -8.22 17.63
CA LEU A 183 1.02 -6.91 17.29
C LEU A 183 1.70 -5.77 18.06
N TRP A 184 2.14 -6.00 19.30
CA TRP A 184 2.94 -5.04 20.07
C TRP A 184 4.36 -4.86 19.51
N VAL A 185 4.92 -5.93 18.92
CA VAL A 185 6.25 -5.89 18.29
C VAL A 185 6.22 -5.14 16.95
N GLN A 186 5.12 -5.23 16.20
CA GLN A 186 4.93 -4.54 14.92
C GLN A 186 4.71 -3.03 15.07
#